data_AF-A0A530MHJ4-F1
#
_entry.id   AF-A0A530MHJ4-F1
#
_cell.length_a   1.000
_cell.length_b   1.000
_cell.length_c   1.000
_cell.angle_alpha   90.00
_cell.angle_beta   90.00
_cell.angle_gamma   90.00
#
_symmetry.space_group_name_H-M   'P 1'
#
loop_
_entity.id
_entity.type
_entity.pdbx_description
1 polymer ?
#
loop_
_entity_poly.entity_id
_entity_poly.type
_entity_poly.pdbx_seq_one_letter_code
_entity_poly.pdbx_strand_id
1 'polypeptide(L)'
;AHPRNDASAKSFALRVAQMAADYTELTVEHTNIWSSDYMPFEAVGFPCVGLYDKGGDEAFYHTSKDTIENVNKGRMVAVAKLLTASVISICELTEA
;
A
#
# COMPACT_ATOMS: atom_id res chain seq x y z
N ALA A 1 -0.63 7.92 13.27
CA ALA A 1 -1.94 8.26 12.68
C ALA A 1 -2.49 9.46 13.44
N HIS A 2 -2.51 10.60 12.78
CA HIS A 2 -3.19 11.83 13.14
C HIS A 2 -4.69 11.66 12.86
N PRO A 3 -5.55 11.77 13.88
CA PRO A 3 -6.98 11.47 13.74
C PRO A 3 -7.74 12.27 12.68
N ARG A 4 -7.21 13.43 12.24
CA ARG A 4 -7.83 14.26 11.20
C ARG A 4 -7.70 13.65 9.81
N ASN A 5 -6.72 12.77 9.61
CA ASN A 5 -6.47 12.11 8.34
C ASN A 5 -7.28 10.82 8.19
N ASP A 6 -7.79 10.23 9.28
CA ASP A 6 -8.37 8.89 9.31
C ASP A 6 -9.49 8.70 8.29
N ALA A 7 -10.43 9.65 8.20
CA ALA A 7 -11.57 9.53 7.29
C ALA A 7 -11.14 9.56 5.81
N SER A 8 -10.23 10.47 5.46
CA SER A 8 -9.70 10.59 4.10
C SER A 8 -8.80 9.42 3.74
N ALA A 9 -7.92 9.00 4.66
CA ALA A 9 -7.03 7.85 4.48
C ALA A 9 -7.82 6.56 4.34
N LYS A 10 -8.87 6.34 5.15
CA LYS A 10 -9.77 5.20 5.01
C LYS A 10 -10.51 5.21 3.68
N SER A 11 -11.03 6.38 3.26
CA SER A 11 -11.72 6.52 1.97
C SER A 11 -10.78 6.24 0.79
N PHE A 12 -9.50 6.60 0.91
CA PHE A 12 -8.48 6.28 -0.08
C PHE A 12 -8.12 4.79 -0.06
N ALA A 13 -7.92 4.20 1.12
CA ALA A 13 -7.62 2.78 1.29
C ALA A 13 -8.71 1.88 0.68
N LEU A 14 -9.99 2.21 0.90
CA LEU A 14 -11.11 1.47 0.34
C LEU A 14 -11.14 1.49 -1.20
N ARG A 15 -10.74 2.60 -1.82
CA ARG A 15 -10.60 2.67 -3.29
C ARG A 15 -9.46 1.80 -3.78
N VAL A 16 -8.31 1.84 -3.12
CA VAL A 16 -7.16 0.99 -3.44
C VAL A 16 -7.53 -0.50 -3.26
N ALA A 17 -8.28 -0.85 -2.21
CA ALA A 17 -8.78 -2.20 -2.01
C ALA A 17 -9.73 -2.64 -3.12
N GLN A 18 -10.62 -1.77 -3.60
CA GLN A 18 -11.48 -2.07 -4.75
C GLN A 18 -10.65 -2.30 -6.02
N MET A 19 -9.65 -1.47 -6.29
CA MET A 19 -8.75 -1.67 -7.44
C MET A 19 -7.95 -2.97 -7.34
N ALA A 20 -7.61 -3.42 -6.13
CA ALA A 20 -6.97 -4.72 -5.94
C ALA A 20 -7.90 -5.86 -6.37
N ALA A 21 -9.19 -5.78 -6.05
CA ALA A 21 -10.19 -6.76 -6.47
C ALA A 21 -10.48 -6.71 -7.98
N ASP A 22 -10.45 -5.51 -8.59
CA ASP A 22 -10.81 -5.33 -10.00
C ASP A 22 -9.66 -5.75 -10.95
N TYR A 23 -8.41 -5.54 -10.56
CA TYR A 23 -7.25 -5.64 -11.45
C TYR A 23 -6.21 -6.69 -11.05
N THR A 24 -6.39 -7.38 -9.91
CA THR A 24 -5.43 -8.35 -9.38
C THR A 24 -6.11 -9.52 -8.67
N GLU A 25 -5.33 -10.51 -8.26
CA GLU A 25 -5.79 -11.65 -7.43
C GLU A 25 -5.51 -11.42 -5.92
N LEU A 26 -5.19 -10.19 -5.51
CA LEU A 26 -4.82 -9.89 -4.13
C LEU A 26 -6.06 -9.80 -3.23
N THR A 27 -6.05 -10.57 -2.14
CA THR A 27 -6.95 -10.34 -1.00
C THR A 27 -6.31 -9.30 -0.09
N VAL A 28 -7.06 -8.24 0.24
CA VAL A 28 -6.57 -7.11 1.04
C VAL A 28 -7.21 -7.11 2.42
N GLU A 29 -6.38 -6.92 3.45
CA GLU A 29 -6.80 -6.65 4.83
C GLU A 29 -6.45 -5.21 5.19
N HIS A 30 -7.28 -4.57 6.01
CA HIS A 30 -7.03 -3.21 6.48
C HIS A 30 -6.50 -3.23 7.91
N THR A 31 -5.48 -2.42 8.16
CA THR A 31 -4.93 -2.19 9.48
C THR A 31 -4.41 -0.76 9.57
N ASN A 32 -3.97 -0.35 10.75
CA ASN A 32 -3.37 0.97 10.95
C ASN A 32 -2.08 1.09 10.13
N ILE A 33 -1.64 2.32 9.84
CA ILE A 33 -0.31 2.54 9.27
C ILE A 33 0.71 2.70 10.41
N TRP A 34 1.95 2.22 10.24
CA TRP A 34 3.02 2.35 11.23
C TRP A 34 4.42 2.23 10.61
N SER A 35 5.42 2.84 11.27
CA SER A 35 6.85 2.60 11.07
C SER A 35 7.34 2.50 9.61
N SER A 36 6.95 3.46 8.75
CA SER A 36 7.44 3.56 7.37
C SER A 36 7.42 5.02 6.89
N ASP A 37 7.88 5.25 5.66
CA ASP A 37 8.13 6.59 5.11
C ASP A 37 6.88 7.44 4.91
N TYR A 38 5.69 6.85 4.95
CA TYR A 38 4.43 7.60 4.95
C TYR A 38 4.18 8.35 6.27
N MET A 39 4.85 8.00 7.37
CA MET A 39 4.57 8.56 8.70
C MET A 39 4.89 10.07 8.81
N PRO A 40 6.00 10.59 8.27
CA PRO A 40 6.24 12.04 8.23
C PRO A 40 5.21 12.82 7.40
N PHE A 41 4.72 12.27 6.29
CA PHE A 41 3.66 12.90 5.48
C PHE A 41 2.34 12.96 6.26
N GLU A 42 2.01 11.85 6.92
CA GLU A 42 0.84 11.73 7.78
C GLU A 42 0.89 12.76 8.92
N ALA A 43 2.05 12.91 9.56
CA ALA A 43 2.27 13.85 10.65
C ALA A 43 2.04 15.33 10.26
N VAL A 44 2.24 15.70 9.00
CA VAL A 44 1.99 17.05 8.49
C VAL A 44 0.63 17.22 7.81
N GLY A 45 -0.26 16.23 7.93
CA GLY A 45 -1.67 16.33 7.52
C GLY A 45 -2.01 15.75 6.15
N PHE A 46 -1.12 14.97 5.52
CA PHE A 46 -1.47 14.23 4.31
C PHE A 46 -2.16 12.90 4.69
N PRO A 47 -3.33 12.59 4.12
CA PRO A 47 -3.90 11.25 4.24
C PRO A 47 -3.00 10.23 3.54
N CYS A 48 -2.55 9.20 4.28
CA CYS A 48 -1.62 8.20 3.76
C CYS A 48 -2.19 6.79 3.83
N VAL A 49 -1.82 5.97 2.85
CA VAL A 49 -2.06 4.53 2.80
C VAL A 49 -0.75 3.85 2.42
N GLY A 50 -0.40 2.78 3.13
CA GLY A 50 0.74 1.93 2.81
C GLY A 50 0.28 0.56 2.34
N LEU A 51 0.96 0.00 1.34
CA LEU A 51 0.80 -1.40 0.96
C LEU A 51 1.86 -2.21 1.71
N TYR A 52 1.43 -3.20 2.48
CA TYR A 52 2.30 -4.06 3.28
C TYR A 52 1.97 -5.53 3.02
N ASP A 53 3.00 -6.35 2.82
CA ASP A 53 2.87 -7.76 2.46
C ASP A 53 3.27 -8.74 3.58
N LYS A 54 3.54 -8.21 4.79
CA LYS A 54 4.10 -8.95 5.94
C LYS A 54 5.58 -9.33 5.80
N GLY A 55 6.31 -8.78 4.81
CA GLY A 55 7.74 -9.06 4.64
C GLY A 55 8.62 -8.66 5.82
N GLY A 56 8.18 -7.72 6.66
CA GLY A 56 8.88 -7.34 7.90
C GLY A 56 8.79 -8.40 9.01
N ASP A 57 7.88 -9.37 8.88
CA ASP A 57 7.67 -10.45 9.84
C ASP A 57 8.48 -11.71 9.48
N GLU A 58 9.10 -11.73 8.30
CA GLU A 58 9.89 -12.85 7.80
C GLU A 58 11.21 -12.99 8.54
N ALA A 59 11.64 -14.23 8.81
CA ALA A 59 12.85 -14.51 9.59
C ALA A 59 14.16 -14.01 8.94
N PHE A 60 14.13 -13.74 7.63
CA PHE A 60 15.27 -13.22 6.88
C PHE A 60 15.30 -11.68 6.79
N TYR A 61 14.27 -10.99 7.27
CA TYR A 61 14.22 -9.52 7.28
C TYR A 61 15.42 -8.94 8.04
N HIS A 62 16.06 -7.90 7.49
CA HIS A 62 17.30 -7.30 8.01
C HIS A 62 18.50 -8.27 8.13
N THR A 63 18.56 -9.30 7.29
CA THR A 63 19.72 -10.19 7.18
C THR A 63 20.27 -10.21 5.75
N SER A 64 21.47 -10.76 5.55
CA SER A 64 22.02 -11.00 4.21
C SER A 64 21.23 -12.03 3.39
N LYS A 65 20.23 -12.70 3.99
CA LYS A 65 19.32 -13.62 3.30
C LYS A 65 18.08 -12.90 2.75
N ASP A 66 17.89 -11.61 3.03
CA ASP A 66 16.87 -10.81 2.37
C ASP A 66 17.27 -10.56 0.91
N THR A 67 16.92 -11.51 0.06
CA THR A 67 17.35 -11.56 -1.35
C THR A 67 16.14 -11.83 -2.25
N ILE A 68 16.30 -11.57 -3.55
CA ILE A 68 15.25 -11.77 -4.55
C ILE A 68 14.71 -13.20 -4.63
N GLU A 69 15.45 -14.19 -4.14
CA GLU A 69 15.00 -15.58 -4.10
C GLU A 69 13.93 -15.83 -3.03
N ASN A 70 13.88 -15.00 -1.99
CA ASN A 70 12.88 -15.08 -0.93
C ASN A 70 11.66 -14.17 -1.18
N VAL A 71 11.64 -13.42 -2.29
CA VAL A 71 10.52 -12.55 -2.66
C VAL A 71 9.47 -13.32 -3.47
N ASN A 72 8.19 -13.16 -3.10
CA ASN A 72 7.09 -13.65 -3.92
C ASN A 72 6.91 -12.78 -5.17
N LYS A 73 7.53 -13.21 -6.28
CA LYS A 73 7.53 -12.50 -7.57
C LYS A 73 6.12 -12.32 -8.15
N GLY A 74 5.20 -13.27 -7.93
CA GLY A 74 3.81 -13.16 -8.36
C GLY A 74 3.06 -12.05 -7.63
N ARG A 75 3.24 -11.95 -6.31
CA ARG A 75 2.72 -10.85 -5.50
C ARG A 75 3.34 -9.51 -5.91
N MET A 76 4.63 -9.47 -6.20
CA MET A 76 5.31 -8.25 -6.70
C MET A 76 4.66 -7.74 -7.99
N VAL A 77 4.38 -8.62 -8.95
CA VAL A 77 3.68 -8.25 -10.20
C VAL A 77 2.26 -7.75 -9.92
N ALA A 78 1.53 -8.40 -9.01
CA ALA A 78 0.19 -7.97 -8.64
C ALA A 78 0.19 -6.57 -7.98
N VAL A 79 1.13 -6.30 -7.08
CA VAL A 79 1.29 -4.98 -6.46
C VAL A 79 1.68 -3.92 -7.49
N ALA A 80 2.55 -4.24 -8.46
CA ALA A 80 2.87 -3.33 -9.55
C ALA A 80 1.63 -2.96 -10.38
N LYS A 81 0.79 -3.94 -10.74
CA LYS A 81 -0.49 -3.68 -11.44
C LYS A 81 -1.42 -2.81 -10.61
N LEU A 82 -1.57 -3.10 -9.32
CA LEU A 82 -2.38 -2.30 -8.40
C LEU A 82 -1.90 -0.85 -8.33
N LEU A 83 -0.58 -0.64 -8.22
CA LEU A 83 0.00 0.70 -8.18
C LEU A 83 -0.27 1.45 -9.49
N THR A 84 -0.07 0.79 -10.64
CA THR A 84 -0.39 1.39 -11.94
C THR A 84 -1.86 1.77 -12.06
N ALA A 85 -2.79 0.87 -11.70
CA ALA A 85 -4.23 1.16 -11.69
C ALA A 85 -4.57 2.32 -10.74
N SER A 86 -3.93 2.36 -9.56
CA SER A 86 -4.11 3.42 -8.57
C SER A 86 -3.67 4.78 -9.11
N VAL A 87 -2.49 4.88 -9.71
CA VAL A 87 -1.99 6.13 -10.28
C VAL A 87 -2.88 6.61 -11.43
N ILE A 88 -3.27 5.71 -12.35
CA ILE A 88 -4.18 6.07 -13.45
C ILE A 88 -5.50 6.62 -12.91
N SER A 89 -6.15 5.90 -12.00
CA SER A 89 -7.43 6.33 -11.42
C SER A 89 -7.33 7.66 -10.68
N ILE A 90 -6.25 7.89 -9.92
CA ILE A 90 -6.04 9.14 -9.19
C ILE A 90 -5.77 10.30 -10.16
N CYS A 91 -4.97 10.09 -11.20
CA CYS A 91 -4.64 11.12 -12.18
C CYS A 91 -5.82 11.48 -13.09
N GLU A 92 -6.63 10.51 -13.52
CA GLU A 92 -7.87 10.77 -14.27
C GLU A 92 -8.85 11.65 -13.46
N LEU A 93 -8.89 11.50 -12.14
CA LEU A 93 -9.69 12.36 -11.25
C LEU A 93 -9.16 13.79 -11.14
N THR A 94 -7.92 14.06 -11.53
CA THR A 94 -7.34 15.41 -11.56
C THR A 94 -7.52 16.12 -12.90
N GLU A 95 -7.91 15.39 -13.95
CA GLU A 95 -8.20 15.94 -15.28
C GLU A 95 -9.70 16.17 -15.54
N ALA A 96 -10.58 15.67 -14.67
CA ALA A 96 -12.04 15.81 -14.74
C ALA A 96 -12.57 16.93 -13.84
#